data_AF-A0A2S9BJT8-F1
#
_entry.id   AF-A0A2S9BJT8-F1
#
_cell.length_a   1.000
_cell.length_b   1.000
_cell.length_c   1.000
_cell.angle_alpha   90.00
_cell.angle_beta   90.00
_cell.angle_gamma   90.00
#
_symmetry.space_group_name_H-M   'P 1'
#
loop_
_entity.id
_entity.type
_entity.pdbx_description
1 polymer ?
#
loop_
_entity_poly.entity_id
_entity_poly.type
_entity_poly.pdbx_seq_one_letter_code
_entity_poly.pdbx_strand_id
1 'polypeptide(L)'
;MSEVSPCLNCGACCSHFRVSFFWGECASSGGTVPDELVTQISPSRVAMNGTDCKSPRCTALVGEVGSEVKCSIYEQRSSPCREFESSWENGEQNVDCDKARARFGLPPLQPDWAQIPFEQSA
;
A
#
# COMPACT_ATOMS: atom_id res chain seq x y z
N MET A 1 -18.84 7.80 3.54
CA MET A 1 -18.49 6.37 3.43
C MET A 1 -16.98 6.28 3.50
N SER A 2 -16.44 6.35 4.71
CA SER A 2 -15.00 6.20 4.95
C SER A 2 -14.86 5.03 5.89
N GLU A 3 -14.86 3.85 5.29
CA GLU A 3 -14.44 2.61 5.95
C GLU A 3 -13.06 2.85 6.57
N VAL A 4 -12.91 2.57 7.85
CA VAL A 4 -11.61 2.66 8.52
C VAL A 4 -10.76 1.52 7.97
N SER A 5 -10.04 1.79 6.88
CA SER A 5 -9.24 0.76 6.23
C SER A 5 -8.13 0.32 7.19
N PRO A 6 -7.97 -0.99 7.45
CA PRO A 6 -6.91 -1.52 8.30
C PRO A 6 -5.51 -1.18 7.76
N CYS A 7 -5.42 -0.76 6.49
CA CYS A 7 -4.21 -0.28 5.84
C CYS A 7 -3.69 1.04 6.45
N LEU A 8 -4.55 1.89 7.03
CA LEU A 8 -4.17 3.13 7.71
C LEU A 8 -3.47 2.88 9.07
N ASN A 9 -3.58 1.66 9.60
CA ASN A 9 -3.03 1.30 10.92
C ASN A 9 -1.92 0.22 10.83
N CYS A 10 -1.44 -0.13 9.63
CA CYS A 10 -0.40 -1.15 9.51
C CYS A 10 0.78 -0.75 8.63
N GLY A 11 0.59 -0.20 7.43
CA GLY A 11 1.68 0.16 6.52
C GLY A 11 2.55 -1.01 6.03
N ALA A 12 2.12 -2.24 6.27
CA ALA A 12 2.90 -3.45 6.01
C ALA A 12 3.20 -3.63 4.53
N CYS A 13 2.20 -3.50 3.65
CA CYS A 13 2.36 -3.68 2.21
C CYS A 13 3.36 -2.66 1.62
N CYS A 14 3.29 -1.40 2.07
CA CYS A 14 4.21 -0.33 1.65
C CYS A 14 5.66 -0.55 2.10
N SER A 15 5.90 -1.43 3.08
CA SER A 15 7.23 -1.79 3.57
C SER A 15 7.62 -3.26 3.30
N HIS A 16 6.81 -3.99 2.53
CA HIS A 16 7.07 -5.39 2.22
C HIS A 16 7.30 -5.64 0.73
N PHE A 17 6.51 -4.98 -0.12
CA PHE A 17 6.52 -5.24 -1.55
C PHE A 17 7.37 -4.23 -2.31
N ARG A 18 8.03 -4.73 -3.36
CA ARG A 18 8.55 -3.89 -4.43
C ARG A 18 7.40 -3.44 -5.31
N VAL A 19 7.15 -2.13 -5.37
CA VAL A 19 6.07 -1.58 -6.20
C VAL A 19 6.66 -1.14 -7.53
N SER A 20 6.36 -1.88 -8.60
CA SER A 20 6.79 -1.53 -9.96
C SER A 20 5.63 -1.54 -10.94
N PHE A 21 5.58 -0.55 -11.82
CA PHE A 21 4.46 -0.31 -12.73
C PHE A 21 4.92 0.37 -14.03
N PHE A 22 3.99 0.58 -14.97
CA PHE A 22 4.29 1.17 -16.28
C PHE A 22 4.61 2.66 -16.14
N TRP A 23 5.68 3.14 -16.80
CA TRP A 23 6.11 4.54 -16.70
C TRP A 23 5.03 5.54 -17.11
N GLY A 24 4.08 5.14 -17.97
CA GLY A 24 2.95 5.98 -18.38
C GLY A 24 2.02 6.43 -17.25
N GLU A 25 2.08 5.81 -16.08
CA GLU A 25 1.32 6.26 -14.90
C GLU A 25 1.97 7.45 -14.18
N CYS A 26 3.20 7.84 -14.56
CA CYS A 26 3.89 9.00 -13.99
C CYS A 26 3.32 10.31 -14.55
N ALA A 27 3.40 11.39 -13.77
CA ALA A 27 2.85 12.70 -14.11
C ALA A 27 3.46 13.26 -15.41
N SER A 28 4.76 13.08 -15.63
CA SER A 28 5.46 13.45 -16.88
C SER A 28 4.88 12.82 -18.15
N SER A 29 4.11 11.74 -17.99
CA SER A 29 3.61 10.88 -19.07
C SER A 29 2.08 10.95 -19.22
N GLY A 30 1.43 11.86 -18.49
CA GLY A 30 -0.02 12.03 -18.46
C GLY A 30 -0.74 11.22 -17.38
N GLY A 31 0.01 10.51 -16.53
CA GLY A 31 -0.51 9.81 -15.36
C GLY A 31 -0.64 10.71 -14.12
N THR A 32 -0.72 10.09 -12.94
CA THR A 32 -0.93 10.80 -11.66
C THR A 32 0.22 10.67 -10.68
N VAL A 33 1.12 9.69 -10.85
CA VAL A 33 2.16 9.41 -9.86
C VAL A 33 3.29 10.45 -9.99
N PRO A 34 3.72 11.11 -8.91
CA PRO A 34 4.83 12.07 -8.98
C PRO A 34 6.13 11.43 -9.43
N ASP A 35 6.77 12.00 -10.45
CA ASP A 35 8.04 11.51 -11.00
C ASP A 35 9.18 11.49 -9.97
N GLU A 36 9.17 12.39 -8.98
CA GLU A 36 10.17 12.46 -7.91
C GLU A 36 10.12 11.28 -6.92
N LEU A 37 9.01 10.54 -6.91
CA LEU A 37 8.80 9.40 -6.01
C LEU A 37 9.07 8.05 -6.69
N VAL A 38 9.56 8.06 -7.93
CA VAL A 38 9.86 6.85 -8.68
C VAL A 38 11.29 6.84 -9.22
N THR A 39 11.79 5.64 -9.50
CA THR A 39 13.06 5.42 -10.19
C THR A 39 12.82 4.50 -11.38
N GLN A 40 13.44 4.81 -12.52
CA GLN A 40 13.39 3.95 -13.69
C GLN A 40 14.17 2.65 -13.45
N ILE A 41 13.51 1.52 -13.65
CA ILE A 41 14.10 0.18 -13.46
C ILE A 41 14.29 -0.57 -14.79
N SER A 42 13.58 -0.14 -15.85
CA SER A 42 13.72 -0.63 -17.22
C SER A 42 13.18 0.42 -18.21
N PRO A 43 13.36 0.24 -19.52
CA PRO A 43 12.83 1.18 -20.52
C PRO A 43 11.31 1.39 -20.45
N SER A 44 10.56 0.41 -19.94
CA SER A 44 9.10 0.44 -19.87
C SER A 44 8.52 0.45 -18.45
N ARG A 45 9.36 0.40 -17.40
CA ARG A 45 8.87 0.32 -16.03
C ARG A 45 9.65 1.22 -15.08
N VAL A 46 8.91 1.70 -14.09
CA VAL A 46 9.42 2.42 -12.92
C VAL A 46 9.09 1.64 -11.66
N ALA A 47 9.80 1.93 -10.58
CA ALA A 47 9.47 1.47 -9.24
C ALA A 47 9.33 2.64 -8.27
N MET A 48 8.45 2.51 -7.27
CA MET A 48 8.38 3.48 -6.18
C MET A 48 9.70 3.51 -5.41
N ASN A 49 10.19 4.72 -5.12
CA ASN A 49 11.42 4.94 -4.40
C ASN A 49 11.39 4.26 -3.02
N GLY A 50 12.52 3.65 -2.65
CA GLY A 50 12.67 2.90 -1.41
C GLY A 50 12.12 1.47 -1.44
N THR A 51 11.41 1.06 -2.51
CA THR A 51 10.87 -0.31 -2.62
C THR A 51 11.75 -1.30 -3.39
N ASP A 52 12.73 -0.80 -4.16
CA ASP A 52 13.64 -1.62 -4.98
C ASP A 52 14.90 -2.04 -4.21
N CYS A 53 14.72 -2.67 -3.04
CA CYS A 53 15.83 -3.13 -2.20
C CYS A 53 15.43 -4.34 -1.34
N LYS A 54 16.40 -4.92 -0.61
CA LYS A 54 16.18 -6.09 0.26
C LYS A 54 15.22 -5.81 1.43
N SER A 55 15.07 -4.56 1.84
CA SER A 55 14.19 -4.14 2.93
C SER A 55 13.33 -2.98 2.47
N PRO A 56 12.28 -3.26 1.66
CA PRO A 56 11.45 -2.24 1.05
C PRO A 56 10.85 -1.29 2.10
N ARG A 57 10.85 -0.01 1.80
CA ARG A 57 10.03 0.99 2.49
C ARG A 57 9.76 2.11 1.53
N CYS A 58 8.51 2.21 1.06
CA CYS A 58 8.10 3.27 0.15
C CYS A 58 8.35 4.64 0.81
N THR A 59 9.01 5.55 0.09
CA THR A 59 9.30 6.91 0.59
C THR A 59 8.04 7.74 0.80
N ALA A 60 6.94 7.39 0.14
CA ALA A 60 5.63 8.03 0.34
C ALA A 60 4.88 7.54 1.60
N LEU A 61 5.40 6.52 2.30
CA LEU A 61 4.81 6.06 3.55
C LEU A 61 5.22 6.98 4.69
N VAL A 62 4.24 7.66 5.28
CA VAL A 62 4.39 8.50 6.46
C VAL A 62 3.88 7.74 7.68
N GLY A 63 4.60 7.82 8.80
CA GLY A 63 4.27 7.11 10.03
C GLY A 63 5.08 5.82 10.25
N GLU A 64 4.65 5.04 11.23
CA GLU A 64 5.36 3.85 11.70
C GLU A 64 4.58 2.57 11.39
N VAL A 65 5.25 1.58 10.83
CA VAL A 65 4.63 0.29 10.45
C VAL A 65 4.13 -0.40 11.72
N GLY A 66 2.87 -0.83 11.71
CA GLY A 66 2.19 -1.41 12.87
C GLY A 66 1.57 -0.40 13.83
N SER A 67 1.69 0.90 13.56
CA SER A 67 1.01 1.99 14.25
C SER A 67 0.20 2.80 13.25
N GLU A 68 0.03 4.11 13.45
CA GLU A 68 -0.63 4.99 12.49
C GLU A 68 0.27 5.27 11.28
N VAL A 69 -0.28 5.08 10.10
CA VAL A 69 0.40 5.38 8.83
C VAL A 69 -0.53 6.08 7.85
N LYS A 70 0.06 6.79 6.89
CA LYS A 70 -0.65 7.31 5.73
C LYS A 70 0.25 7.36 4.52
N CYS A 71 -0.36 7.30 3.33
CA CYS A 71 0.34 7.57 2.09
C CYS A 71 0.29 9.08 1.81
N SER A 72 1.44 9.73 1.61
CA SER A 72 1.50 11.15 1.25
C SER A 72 0.89 11.46 -0.12
N ILE A 73 0.75 10.45 -0.98
CA ILE A 73 0.21 10.55 -2.34
C ILE A 73 -1.04 9.68 -2.55
N TYR A 74 -1.89 9.52 -1.53
CA TYR A 74 -3.00 8.56 -1.55
C TYR A 74 -3.90 8.64 -2.81
N GLU A 75 -4.22 9.86 -3.25
CA GLU A 75 -5.02 10.12 -4.47
C GLU A 75 -4.24 9.92 -5.78
N GLN A 76 -2.91 9.94 -5.70
CA GLN A 76 -1.96 9.87 -6.82
C GLN A 76 -1.21 8.52 -6.84
N ARG A 77 -1.75 7.50 -6.16
CA ARG A 77 -1.16 6.14 -6.12
C ARG A 77 -1.02 5.54 -7.52
N SER A 78 -0.03 4.67 -7.69
CA SER A 78 0.05 3.81 -8.87
C SER A 78 -1.01 2.73 -8.84
N SER A 79 -1.31 2.14 -10.01
CA SER A 79 -2.26 1.03 -10.17
C SER A 79 -2.02 -0.11 -9.18
N PRO A 80 -0.79 -0.62 -8.94
CA PRO A 80 -0.62 -1.73 -7.99
C PRO A 80 -0.91 -1.32 -6.55
N CYS A 81 -0.75 -0.04 -6.20
CA CYS A 81 -1.08 0.46 -4.86
C CYS A 81 -2.57 0.73 -4.68
N ARG A 82 -3.33 0.92 -5.77
CA ARG A 82 -4.79 1.12 -5.73
C ARG A 82 -5.55 -0.19 -5.77
N GLU A 83 -5.07 -1.13 -6.57
CA GLU A 83 -5.68 -2.43 -6.82
C GLU A 83 -5.32 -3.47 -5.74
N PHE A 84 -4.38 -3.15 -4.84
CA PHE A 84 -4.05 -4.06 -3.74
C PHE A 84 -5.12 -4.00 -2.65
N GLU A 85 -5.88 -5.09 -2.56
CA GLU A 85 -6.97 -5.24 -1.59
C GLU A 85 -6.46 -5.76 -0.24
N SER A 86 -7.10 -5.33 0.83
CA SER A 86 -6.80 -5.87 2.16
C SER A 86 -7.44 -7.25 2.35
N SER A 87 -6.81 -8.12 3.15
CA SER A 87 -7.31 -9.49 3.35
C SER A 87 -8.71 -9.45 3.96
N TRP A 88 -9.69 -10.10 3.34
CA TRP A 88 -11.13 -10.08 3.66
C TRP A 88 -11.93 -8.85 3.22
N GLU A 89 -11.36 -7.88 2.51
CA GLU A 89 -12.05 -6.67 2.06
C GLU A 89 -13.29 -6.98 1.22
N ASN A 90 -13.20 -7.97 0.34
CA ASN A 90 -14.31 -8.48 -0.47
C ASN A 90 -14.83 -9.84 0.00
N GLY A 91 -14.64 -10.17 1.28
CA GLY A 91 -14.96 -11.50 1.82
C GLY A 91 -13.98 -12.61 1.41
N GLU A 92 -12.91 -12.26 0.69
CA GLU A 92 -11.85 -13.17 0.27
C GLU A 92 -10.55 -12.91 1.01
N GLN A 93 -9.86 -13.97 1.41
CA GLN A 93 -8.56 -13.86 2.06
C GLN A 93 -7.48 -13.43 1.07
N ASN A 94 -6.80 -12.32 1.36
CA ASN A 94 -5.59 -11.92 0.64
C ASN A 94 -4.35 -12.42 1.39
N VAL A 95 -3.83 -13.58 0.96
CA VAL A 95 -2.64 -14.20 1.55
C VAL A 95 -1.39 -13.32 1.48
N ASP A 96 -1.29 -12.42 0.50
CA ASP A 96 -0.14 -11.53 0.36
C ASP A 96 -0.21 -10.37 1.37
N CYS A 97 -1.41 -9.87 1.65
CA CYS A 97 -1.63 -8.93 2.76
C CYS A 97 -1.22 -9.57 4.10
N ASP A 98 -1.64 -10.81 4.35
CA ASP A 98 -1.30 -11.53 5.59
C ASP A 98 0.21 -11.81 5.71
N LYS A 99 0.89 -12.17 4.62
CA LYS A 99 2.36 -12.31 4.58
C LYS A 99 3.08 -11.00 4.90
N ALA A 100 2.61 -9.90 4.31
CA ALA A 100 3.19 -8.59 4.56
C ALA A 100 3.06 -8.22 6.04
N ARG A 101 1.88 -8.45 6.65
CA ARG A 101 1.66 -8.24 8.08
C ARG A 101 2.55 -9.12 8.95
N ALA A 102 2.65 -10.41 8.62
CA ALA A 102 3.48 -11.36 9.35
C ALA A 102 4.97 -10.97 9.35
N ARG A 103 5.47 -10.37 8.26
CA ARG A 103 6.86 -9.87 8.18
C ARG A 103 7.18 -8.82 9.25
N PHE A 104 6.18 -8.06 9.68
CA PHE A 104 6.28 -7.02 10.70
C PHE A 104 5.75 -7.46 12.06
N GLY A 105 5.49 -8.75 12.26
CA GLY A 105 4.96 -9.28 13.52
C GLY A 105 3.50 -8.90 13.78
N LEU A 106 2.79 -8.41 12.77
CA LEU A 106 1.37 -8.05 12.90
C LEU A 106 0.51 -9.31 12.70
N PRO A 107 -0.57 -9.47 13.48
CA PRO A 107 -1.48 -10.60 13.33
C PRO A 107 -2.18 -10.53 11.96
N PRO A 108 -2.57 -11.66 11.36
CA PRO A 108 -3.37 -11.67 10.14
C PRO A 108 -4.69 -10.94 10.37
N LEU A 109 -5.26 -10.42 9.30
CA LEU A 109 -6.58 -9.81 9.35
C LEU A 109 -7.65 -10.89 9.49
N GLN A 110 -8.63 -10.64 10.36
CA GLN A 110 -9.74 -11.57 10.64
C GLN A 110 -10.97 -11.20 9.80
N PRO A 111 -11.81 -12.14 9.35
CA PRO A 111 -12.96 -11.84 8.48
C PRO A 111 -13.92 -10.76 9.02
N ASP A 112 -13.96 -10.58 10.34
CA ASP A 112 -14.81 -9.61 11.02
C ASP A 112 -14.37 -8.15 10.86
N TRP A 113 -13.08 -7.85 10.59
CA TRP A 113 -12.65 -6.45 10.41
C TRP A 113 -13.36 -5.78 9.22
N ALA A 114 -13.61 -6.55 8.15
CA ALA A 114 -14.30 -6.09 6.95
C ALA A 114 -15.81 -5.87 7.18
N GLN A 115 -16.31 -6.32 8.34
CA GLN A 115 -17.72 -6.21 8.71
C GLN A 115 -17.97 -5.11 9.74
N ILE A 116 -16.95 -4.41 10.26
CA ILE A 116 -17.08 -3.38 11.30
C ILE A 116 -17.70 -2.10 10.70
N PRO A 117 -18.95 -1.74 11.06
CA PRO A 117 -19.53 -0.46 10.67
C PRO A 117 -18.91 0.68 11.50
N PHE A 118 -18.71 1.84 10.87
CA PHE A 118 -18.03 3.04 11.41
C PHE A 118 -18.55 3.53 12.79
N GLU A 119 -19.76 3.17 13.21
CA GLU A 119 -20.45 3.72 14.39
C GLU A 119 -19.91 3.30 15.78
N GLN A 120 -18.89 2.45 15.88
CA GLN A 120 -18.37 1.95 17.17
C GLN A 120 -16.94 2.37 17.55
N SER A 121 -16.33 3.35 16.87
CA SER A 121 -14.97 3.83 17.20
C SER A 121 -14.92 5.25 17.80
N ALA A 122 -16.00 5.71 18.42
CA ALA A 122 -16.04 6.97 19.19
C ALA A 122 -16.37 6.73 20.66
#